data_AF-A0A920HLD1-F1
#
_entry.id   AF-A0A920HLD1-F1
#
_cell.length_a   1.000
_cell.length_b   1.000
_cell.length_c   1.000
_cell.angle_alpha   90.00
_cell.angle_beta   90.00
_cell.angle_gamma   90.00
#
_symmetry.space_group_name_H-M   'P 1'
#
loop_
_entity.id
_entity.type
_entity.pdbx_description
1 polymer ?
#
loop_
_entity_poly.entity_id
_entity_poly.type
_entity_poly.pdbx_seq_one_letter_code
_entity_poly.pdbx_strand_id
1 'polypeptide(L)'
;MEKTTSLLVRHSQNALKSLGKVENKLADPNSISIEEPYRDLHPTRSKSNEYSVLAGVCTHLGCAPKYHPEVEPKPWDATWLGGFFCPCHGSMFDIVVESI
;
A
#
# COMPACT_ATOMS: atom_id res chain seq x y z
N MET A 1 0.45 -8.92 24.85
CA MET A 1 0.08 -7.94 23.81
C MET A 1 1.36 -7.51 23.12
N GLU A 2 1.65 -8.05 21.95
CA GLU A 2 2.75 -7.52 21.12
C GLU A 2 2.38 -6.12 20.63
N LYS A 3 3.35 -5.19 20.70
CA LYS A 3 3.17 -3.82 20.24
C LYS A 3 3.35 -3.82 18.73
N THR A 4 2.24 -3.80 17.99
CA THR A 4 2.25 -3.69 16.53
C THR A 4 2.06 -2.24 16.09
N THR A 5 2.87 -1.78 15.14
CA THR A 5 2.68 -0.46 14.52
C THR A 5 1.41 -0.47 13.68
N SER A 6 0.53 0.51 13.89
CA SER A 6 -0.63 0.76 13.03
C SER A 6 -0.38 1.99 12.17
N LEU A 7 -0.68 1.89 10.88
CA LEU A 7 -0.60 2.99 9.93
C LEU A 7 -2.01 3.54 9.70
N LEU A 8 -2.20 4.83 9.95
CA LEU A 8 -3.41 5.57 9.57
C LEU A 8 -3.09 6.39 8.34
N VAL A 9 -3.78 6.09 7.24
CA VAL A 9 -3.60 6.77 5.96
C VAL A 9 -4.88 7.52 5.64
N ARG A 10 -4.74 8.80 5.27
CA ARG A 10 -5.83 9.61 4.73
C ARG A 10 -5.62 9.77 3.22
N HIS A 11 -6.63 9.40 2.44
CA HIS A 11 -6.63 9.47 0.98
C HIS A 11 -7.26 10.78 0.52
N SER A 12 -6.51 11.58 -0.23
CA SER A 12 -7.10 12.72 -0.95
C SER A 12 -7.91 12.22 -2.15
N GLN A 13 -8.89 13.00 -2.61
CA GLN A 13 -9.63 12.65 -3.82
C GLN A 13 -8.72 12.52 -5.05
N ASN A 14 -7.63 13.30 -5.08
CA ASN A 14 -6.66 13.25 -6.16
C ASN A 14 -5.85 11.95 -6.11
N ALA A 15 -5.43 11.53 -4.92
CA ALA A 15 -4.76 10.25 -4.73
C ALA A 15 -5.65 9.06 -5.15
N LEU A 16 -6.93 9.08 -4.81
CA LEU A 16 -7.87 8.02 -5.23
C LEU A 16 -7.98 7.86 -6.76
N LYS A 17 -7.81 8.94 -7.52
CA LYS A 17 -7.81 8.87 -9.00
C LYS A 17 -6.59 8.13 -9.56
N SER A 18 -5.53 7.94 -8.77
CA SER A 18 -4.32 7.25 -9.21
C SER A 18 -4.38 5.73 -9.05
N LEU A 19 -5.42 5.17 -8.42
CA LEU A 19 -5.51 3.74 -8.09
C LEU A 19 -5.31 2.82 -9.31
N GLY A 20 -5.93 3.15 -10.44
CA GLY A 20 -5.82 2.35 -11.66
C GLY A 20 -4.43 2.36 -12.33
N LYS A 21 -3.52 3.26 -11.92
CA LYS A 21 -2.18 3.37 -12.53
C LYS A 21 -1.24 2.23 -12.12
N VAL A 22 -1.51 1.56 -10.99
CA VAL A 22 -0.63 0.53 -10.42
C VAL A 22 -1.20 -0.88 -10.51
N GLU A 23 -2.46 -1.03 -10.93
CA GLU A 23 -3.21 -2.29 -10.85
C GLU A 23 -2.51 -3.47 -11.53
N ASN A 24 -1.90 -3.24 -12.69
CA ASN A 24 -1.18 -4.25 -13.46
C ASN A 24 0.12 -4.73 -12.81
N LYS A 25 0.61 -4.04 -11.78
CA LYS A 25 1.80 -4.41 -11.00
C LYS A 25 1.47 -5.05 -9.66
N LEU A 26 0.20 -5.06 -9.25
CA LEU A 26 -0.21 -5.63 -7.98
C LEU A 26 -0.11 -7.16 -8.02
N ALA A 27 0.47 -7.75 -6.98
CA ALA A 27 0.55 -9.21 -6.84
C ALA A 27 -0.84 -9.86 -6.69
N ASP A 28 -1.77 -9.16 -6.04
CA ASP A 28 -3.14 -9.61 -5.81
C ASP A 28 -4.08 -8.39 -5.74
N PRO A 29 -4.53 -7.85 -6.88
CA PRO A 29 -5.31 -6.60 -6.93
C PRO A 29 -6.65 -6.69 -6.18
N ASN A 30 -7.28 -7.88 -6.21
CA ASN A 30 -8.61 -8.12 -5.63
C ASN A 30 -8.57 -8.81 -4.25
N SER A 31 -7.38 -9.00 -3.68
CA SER A 31 -7.19 -9.71 -2.40
C SER A 31 -7.76 -11.16 -2.42
N ILE A 32 -7.68 -11.84 -3.57
CA ILE A 32 -8.21 -13.19 -3.76
C ILE A 32 -7.31 -14.29 -3.16
N SER A 33 -6.11 -13.95 -2.70
CA SER A 33 -5.20 -14.89 -2.06
C SER A 33 -5.36 -14.98 -0.54
N ILE A 34 -6.22 -14.13 0.06
CA ILE A 34 -6.40 -14.02 1.51
C ILE A 34 -7.86 -14.17 1.93
N GLU A 35 -8.08 -14.66 3.14
CA GLU A 35 -9.41 -14.80 3.76
C GLU A 35 -9.62 -13.66 4.77
N GLU A 36 -9.97 -12.48 4.25
CA GLU A 36 -10.13 -11.27 5.03
C GLU A 36 -11.40 -10.51 4.61
N PRO A 37 -12.02 -9.69 5.49
CA PRO A 37 -13.29 -9.01 5.22
C PRO A 37 -13.29 -8.02 4.04
N TYR A 38 -12.11 -7.66 3.52
CA TYR A 38 -11.93 -6.73 2.40
C TYR A 38 -11.58 -7.42 1.08
N ARG A 39 -11.66 -8.76 1.04
CA ARG A 39 -11.60 -9.55 -0.19
C ARG A 39 -12.66 -9.08 -1.19
N ASP A 40 -12.25 -8.86 -2.43
CA ASP A 40 -13.13 -8.49 -3.56
C ASP A 40 -14.03 -7.25 -3.29
N LEU A 41 -13.60 -6.35 -2.42
CA LEU A 41 -14.42 -5.22 -1.98
C LEU A 41 -14.35 -4.05 -2.98
N HIS A 42 -13.18 -3.40 -3.06
CA HIS A 42 -12.81 -2.33 -4.00
C HIS A 42 -11.32 -1.99 -3.82
N PRO A 43 -10.70 -1.20 -4.72
CA PRO A 43 -9.24 -1.03 -4.74
C PRO A 43 -8.60 -0.46 -3.46
N THR A 44 -9.31 0.36 -2.67
CA THR A 44 -8.79 0.89 -1.40
C THR A 44 -8.89 -0.08 -0.23
N ARG A 45 -9.62 -1.20 -0.39
CA ARG A 45 -9.77 -2.28 0.61
C ARG A 45 -10.20 -1.78 2.00
N SER A 46 -10.94 -0.68 2.04
CA SER A 46 -11.36 0.00 3.25
C SER A 46 -12.84 0.31 3.20
N LYS A 47 -13.57 0.11 4.29
CA LYS A 47 -14.98 0.54 4.38
C LYS A 47 -15.15 2.06 4.24
N SER A 48 -14.09 2.83 4.43
CA SER A 48 -14.06 4.28 4.21
C SER A 48 -13.33 4.61 2.91
N ASN A 49 -13.88 5.55 2.14
CA ASN A 49 -13.22 6.07 0.95
C ASN A 49 -12.06 7.03 1.28
N GLU A 50 -12.05 7.61 2.48
CA GLU A 50 -11.06 8.64 2.87
C GLU A 50 -9.96 8.08 3.78
N TYR A 51 -10.21 7.00 4.50
CA TYR A 51 -9.24 6.49 5.49
C TYR A 51 -8.97 5.01 5.32
N SER A 52 -7.71 4.61 5.46
CA SER A 52 -7.31 3.21 5.65
C SER A 52 -6.52 3.06 6.93
N VAL A 53 -6.81 1.99 7.67
CA VAL A 53 -6.02 1.56 8.83
C VAL A 53 -5.35 0.25 8.47
N LEU A 54 -4.02 0.22 8.51
CA LEU A 54 -3.22 -0.91 8.10
C LEU A 54 -2.30 -1.38 9.23
N ALA A 55 -2.04 -2.68 9.31
CA ALA A 55 -0.93 -3.17 10.12
C ALA A 55 0.39 -2.79 9.43
N GLY A 56 1.24 -2.05 10.13
CA GLY A 56 2.58 -1.65 9.66
C GLY A 56 3.60 -2.78 9.77
N VAL A 57 3.21 -4.00 9.37
CA VAL A 57 3.98 -5.23 9.50
C VAL A 57 4.12 -5.85 8.12
N CYS A 58 5.35 -6.00 7.65
CA CYS A 58 5.64 -6.66 6.39
C CYS A 58 5.18 -8.13 6.45
N THR A 59 4.34 -8.52 5.50
CA THR A 59 3.78 -9.89 5.40
C THR A 59 4.82 -10.96 5.04
N HIS A 60 6.05 -10.58 4.70
CA HIS A 60 7.13 -11.53 4.51
C HIS A 60 7.64 -12.08 5.84
N LEU A 61 8.29 -11.25 6.67
CA LEU A 61 8.94 -11.67 7.92
C LEU A 61 8.82 -10.62 9.05
N GLY A 62 7.79 -9.78 9.01
CA GLY A 62 7.40 -8.95 10.17
C GLY A 62 8.13 -7.62 10.35
N CYS A 63 9.12 -7.28 9.50
CA CYS A 63 9.77 -5.97 9.53
C CYS A 63 8.76 -4.81 9.36
N ALA A 64 9.03 -3.65 9.96
CA ALA A 64 8.24 -2.44 9.72
C ALA A 64 8.65 -1.77 8.37
N PRO A 65 7.75 -1.65 7.39
CA PRO A 65 8.03 -0.95 6.14
C PRO A 65 8.25 0.55 6.35
N LYS A 66 9.14 1.15 5.54
CA LYS A 66 9.42 2.60 5.56
C LYS A 66 8.53 3.32 4.55
N TYR A 67 8.04 4.51 4.92
CA TYR A 67 7.23 5.34 4.04
C TYR A 67 8.10 6.10 3.02
N HIS A 68 7.73 6.00 1.75
CA HIS A 68 8.39 6.62 0.59
C HIS A 68 7.31 7.13 -0.38
N PRO A 69 6.68 8.28 -0.10
CA PRO A 69 5.56 8.80 -0.89
C PRO A 69 5.97 9.44 -2.21
N GLU A 70 7.25 9.71 -2.43
CA GLU A 70 7.69 10.50 -3.57
C GLU A 70 7.58 9.71 -4.87
N VAL A 71 6.93 10.30 -5.87
CA VAL A 71 6.86 9.78 -7.24
C VAL A 71 8.17 10.11 -7.96
N GLU A 72 9.21 9.37 -7.64
CA GLU A 72 10.55 9.51 -8.23
C GLU A 72 11.20 8.14 -8.46
N PRO A 73 12.15 8.02 -9.40
CA PRO A 73 12.86 6.77 -9.61
C PRO A 73 13.55 6.30 -8.33
N LYS A 74 13.19 5.10 -7.85
CA LYS A 74 13.85 4.47 -6.70
C LYS A 74 14.89 3.44 -7.17
N PRO A 75 15.92 3.14 -6.35
CA PRO A 75 16.93 2.13 -6.71
C PRO A 75 16.39 0.72 -6.95
N TRP A 76 15.22 0.38 -6.41
CA TRP A 76 14.58 -0.94 -6.52
C TRP A 76 13.54 -1.04 -7.65
N ASP A 77 12.87 0.06 -8.00
CA ASP A 77 12.00 0.17 -9.17
C ASP A 77 11.92 1.65 -9.59
N ALA A 78 12.46 1.96 -10.77
CA ALA A 78 12.49 3.31 -11.34
C ALA A 78 11.10 3.83 -11.77
N THR A 79 10.11 2.93 -11.82
CA THR A 79 8.73 3.17 -12.28
C THR A 79 7.71 2.98 -11.16
N TRP A 80 8.16 2.81 -9.92
CA TRP A 80 7.29 2.74 -8.75
C TRP A 80 6.80 4.13 -8.38
N LEU A 81 5.50 4.24 -8.09
CA LEU A 81 4.89 5.54 -7.79
C LEU A 81 5.03 5.95 -6.32
N GLY A 82 5.54 5.05 -5.46
CA GLY A 82 5.70 5.29 -4.03
C GLY A 82 4.70 4.52 -3.18
N GLY A 83 4.90 4.58 -1.87
CA GLY A 83 4.19 3.78 -0.89
C GLY A 83 5.08 3.41 0.29
N PHE A 84 5.11 2.13 0.64
CA PHE A 84 5.97 1.61 1.68
C PHE A 84 6.97 0.61 1.12
N PHE A 85 8.23 0.74 1.51
CA PHE A 85 9.32 -0.15 1.13
C PHE A 85 9.88 -0.86 2.36
N CYS A 86 9.99 -2.19 2.30
CA CYS A 86 10.61 -3.00 3.33
C CYS A 86 12.03 -3.41 2.92
N PRO A 87 13.09 -2.81 3.51
CA PRO A 87 14.46 -3.06 3.08
C PRO A 87 15.00 -4.45 3.45
N CYS A 88 14.29 -5.21 4.28
CA CYS A 88 14.73 -6.54 4.70
C CYS A 88 14.87 -7.49 3.50
N HIS A 89 13.91 -7.47 2.57
CA HIS A 89 13.88 -8.35 1.40
C HIS A 89 13.27 -7.69 0.15
N GLY A 90 13.11 -6.36 0.15
CA GLY A 90 12.67 -5.61 -1.03
C GLY A 90 11.16 -5.61 -1.28
N SER A 91 10.32 -5.97 -0.30
CA SER A 91 8.86 -5.89 -0.48
C SER A 91 8.42 -4.44 -0.67
N MET A 92 7.57 -4.22 -1.67
CA MET A 92 6.94 -2.93 -1.96
C MET A 92 5.44 -3.03 -1.68
N PHE A 93 4.88 -1.99 -1.09
CA PHE A 93 3.46 -1.87 -0.82
C PHE A 93 2.98 -0.52 -1.35
N ASP A 94 2.19 -0.55 -2.40
CA ASP A 94 1.71 0.67 -3.05
C ASP A 94 0.73 1.41 -2.14
N ILE A 95 0.74 2.73 -2.26
CA ILE A 95 -0.31 3.59 -1.69
C ILE A 95 -0.87 4.45 -2.81
N VAL A 96 -2.05 5.03 -2.61
CA VAL A 96 -2.51 6.10 -3.48
C VAL A 96 -1.56 7.28 -3.40
N VAL A 97 -1.16 7.80 -4.55
CA VAL A 97 -0.13 8.83 -4.63
C VAL A 97 -0.78 10.14 -5.03
N GLU A 98 -0.37 11.21 -4.35
CA GLU A 98 -0.74 12.55 -4.75
C GLU A 98 -0.11 12.81 -6.12
N SER A 99 -0.91 12.73 -7.19
CA SER A 99 -0.43 13.09 -8.52
C SER A 99 -0.33 14.62 -8.55
N ILE A 100 0.88 15.17 -8.55
CA ILE A 100 1.10 16.61 -8.74
C ILE A 100 0.52 17.04 -10.10
#